data_AF-A0A165YYF8-F1
#
_entry.id   AF-A0A165YYF8-F1
#
_cell.length_a   1.000
_cell.length_b   1.000
_cell.length_c   1.000
_cell.angle_alpha   90.00
_cell.angle_beta   90.00
_cell.angle_gamma   90.00
#
_symmetry.space_group_name_H-M   'P 1'
#
loop_
_entity.id
_entity.type
_entity.pdbx_description
1 polymer ?
#
loop_
_entity_poly.entity_id
_entity_poly.type
_entity_poly.pdbx_seq_one_letter_code
_entity_poly.pdbx_strand_id
1 'polypeptide(L)'
;MALIFNTISRVRTYLSVASTVCRGNRTGPTAGLATLRGAREDVVESIGDAARVTKDVALKAENVLGVASRSLRCPSCKQPMSPPYIIEGCHHAFCEGCAQKLWEAPISRLLVACPTCGKLMDSPPAPVEAVTRLLTAVSGILL
;
A
#
# COMPACT_ATOMS: atom_id res chain seq x y z
N MET A 1 -15.69 -3.90 -3.04
CA MET A 1 -16.62 -4.56 -3.98
C MET A 1 -18.08 -4.14 -3.74
N ALA A 2 -18.65 -4.30 -2.54
CA ALA A 2 -20.08 -4.01 -2.27
C ALA A 2 -20.53 -2.56 -2.56
N LEU A 3 -19.72 -1.55 -2.22
CA LEU A 3 -20.06 -0.14 -2.44
C LEU A 3 -20.12 0.25 -3.92
N ILE A 4 -19.14 -0.20 -4.71
CA ILE A 4 -19.11 0.04 -6.16
C ILE A 4 -20.35 -0.56 -6.82
N PHE A 5 -20.72 -1.79 -6.43
CA PHE A 5 -21.92 -2.45 -6.94
C PHE A 5 -23.21 -1.70 -6.57
N ASN A 6 -23.27 -1.15 -5.36
CA ASN A 6 -24.39 -0.33 -4.89
C ASN A 6 -24.51 0.98 -5.69
N THR A 7 -23.39 1.69 -5.90
CA THR A 7 -23.35 2.92 -6.70
C THR A 7 -23.76 2.67 -8.15
N ILE A 8 -23.25 1.60 -8.79
CA ILE A 8 -23.65 1.21 -10.15
C ILE A 8 -25.15 0.93 -10.22
N SER A 9 -25.71 0.26 -9.21
CA SER A 9 -27.14 -0.04 -9.12
C SER A 9 -27.97 1.24 -9.02
N ARG A 10 -27.58 2.20 -8.16
CA ARG A 10 -28.25 3.50 -8.02
C ARG A 10 -28.18 4.34 -9.30
N VAL A 11 -27.02 4.36 -9.98
CA VAL A 11 -26.87 5.04 -11.28
C VAL A 11 -27.79 4.41 -12.34
N ARG A 12 -27.88 3.08 -12.37
CA ARG A 12 -28.79 2.37 -13.29
C ARG A 12 -30.26 2.73 -13.03
N THR A 13 -30.66 2.82 -11.77
CA THR A 13 -32.02 3.27 -11.39
C THR A 13 -32.28 4.69 -11.84
N TYR A 14 -31.34 5.63 -11.61
CA TYR A 14 -31.45 7.00 -12.09
C TYR A 14 -31.62 7.08 -13.61
N LEU A 15 -30.77 6.37 -14.37
CA LEU A 15 -30.87 6.34 -15.84
C LEU A 15 -32.20 5.75 -16.32
N SER A 16 -32.72 4.74 -15.63
CA SER A 16 -34.04 4.18 -15.93
C SER A 16 -35.15 5.21 -15.70
N VAL A 17 -35.17 5.88 -14.55
CA VAL A 17 -36.16 6.92 -14.23
C VAL A 17 -36.08 8.08 -15.21
N ALA A 18 -34.87 8.55 -15.52
CA ALA A 18 -34.63 9.60 -16.51
C ALA A 18 -35.18 9.22 -17.89
N SER A 19 -34.95 7.99 -18.34
CA SER A 19 -35.49 7.50 -19.61
C SER A 19 -37.02 7.48 -19.62
N THR A 20 -37.66 7.05 -18.53
CA THR A 20 -39.13 7.04 -18.41
C THR A 20 -39.71 8.45 -18.42
N VAL A 21 -39.08 9.40 -17.74
CA VAL A 21 -39.51 10.81 -17.72
C VAL A 21 -39.35 11.44 -19.12
N CYS A 22 -38.23 11.21 -19.81
CA CYS A 22 -37.99 11.74 -21.16
C CYS A 22 -38.90 11.13 -22.24
N ARG A 23 -39.32 9.87 -22.08
CA ARG A 23 -40.18 9.17 -23.06
C ARG A 23 -41.67 9.52 -22.96
N GLY A 24 -42.08 10.31 -21.96
CA GLY A 24 -43.42 10.85 -21.84
C GLY A 24 -44.51 9.79 -21.66
N ASN A 25 -44.91 9.51 -20.41
CA ASN A 25 -46.18 8.82 -20.18
C ASN A 25 -46.87 9.24 -18.87
N ARG A 26 -47.99 9.97 -19.04
CA ARG A 26 -49.27 9.94 -18.28
C ARG A 26 -49.28 10.02 -16.75
N THR A 27 -48.23 10.44 -16.08
CA THR A 27 -48.33 10.96 -14.71
C THR A 27 -48.05 12.45 -14.75
N GLY A 28 -48.83 13.25 -14.01
CA GLY A 28 -48.75 14.71 -14.08
C GLY A 28 -47.30 15.22 -13.99
N PRO A 29 -46.95 16.31 -14.70
CA PRO A 29 -45.56 16.75 -14.93
C PRO A 29 -44.74 16.94 -13.63
N THR A 30 -45.40 17.12 -12.49
CA THR A 30 -44.79 17.28 -11.18
C THR A 30 -44.31 15.96 -10.54
N ALA A 31 -45.00 14.85 -10.75
CA ALA A 31 -44.67 13.56 -10.12
C ALA A 31 -43.41 12.92 -10.73
N GLY A 32 -43.25 12.95 -12.05
CA GLY A 32 -42.06 12.42 -12.73
C GLY A 32 -40.79 13.20 -12.38
N LEU A 33 -40.89 14.52 -12.24
CA LEU A 33 -39.77 15.38 -11.84
C LEU A 33 -39.36 15.16 -10.38
N ALA A 34 -40.32 14.90 -9.47
CA ALA A 34 -40.03 14.58 -8.08
C ALA A 34 -39.27 13.25 -7.96
N THR A 35 -39.70 12.21 -8.68
CA THR A 35 -39.01 10.90 -8.71
C THR A 35 -37.61 11.01 -9.31
N LEU A 36 -37.43 11.79 -10.38
CA LEU A 36 -36.12 12.01 -10.98
C LEU A 36 -35.17 12.75 -10.02
N ARG A 37 -35.70 13.73 -9.28
CA ARG A 37 -34.95 14.46 -8.25
C ARG A 37 -34.48 13.52 -7.14
N GLY A 38 -35.38 12.71 -6.59
CA GLY A 38 -35.02 11.73 -5.56
C GLY A 38 -33.97 10.74 -6.04
N ALA A 39 -34.15 10.17 -7.25
CA ALA A 39 -33.16 9.27 -7.83
C ALA A 39 -31.80 9.95 -8.08
N ARG A 40 -31.78 11.25 -8.41
CA ARG A 40 -30.55 12.03 -8.54
C ARG A 40 -29.86 12.22 -7.19
N GLU A 41 -30.63 12.56 -6.16
CA GLU A 41 -30.14 12.73 -4.78
C GLU A 41 -29.53 11.43 -4.26
N ASP A 42 -30.17 10.27 -4.52
CA ASP A 42 -29.63 8.95 -4.16
C ASP A 42 -28.29 8.66 -4.84
N VAL A 43 -28.13 9.04 -6.11
CA VAL A 43 -26.85 8.88 -6.83
C VAL A 43 -25.79 9.80 -6.24
N VAL A 44 -26.13 11.06 -5.97
CA VAL A 44 -25.19 12.04 -5.38
C VAL A 44 -24.70 11.56 -4.01
N GLU A 45 -25.60 11.08 -3.16
CA GLU A 45 -25.26 10.53 -1.85
C GLU A 45 -24.33 9.32 -1.99
N SER A 46 -24.69 8.35 -2.85
CA SER A 46 -23.89 7.14 -3.05
C SER A 46 -22.49 7.42 -3.61
N ILE A 47 -22.37 8.39 -4.50
CA ILE A 47 -21.07 8.85 -5.00
C ILE A 47 -20.28 9.52 -3.87
N GLY A 48 -20.94 10.33 -3.03
CA GLY A 48 -20.31 10.95 -1.86
C GLY A 48 -19.73 9.92 -0.88
N ASP A 49 -20.50 8.86 -0.59
CA ASP A 49 -20.05 7.76 0.26
C ASP A 49 -18.89 6.99 -0.37
N ALA A 50 -18.98 6.67 -1.66
CA ALA A 50 -17.91 6.01 -2.38
C ALA A 50 -16.63 6.87 -2.37
N ALA A 51 -16.74 8.19 -2.54
CA ALA A 51 -15.61 9.11 -2.49
C ALA A 51 -14.94 9.14 -1.10
N ARG A 52 -15.73 9.20 -0.02
CA ARG A 52 -15.21 9.12 1.36
C ARG A 52 -14.45 7.83 1.60
N VAL A 53 -15.04 6.69 1.23
CA VAL A 53 -14.40 5.38 1.41
C VAL A 53 -13.11 5.28 0.61
N THR A 54 -13.09 5.79 -0.62
CA THR A 54 -11.88 5.78 -1.45
C THR A 54 -10.77 6.63 -0.82
N LYS A 55 -11.12 7.79 -0.28
CA LYS A 55 -10.18 8.66 0.46
C LYS A 55 -9.63 7.98 1.71
N ASP A 56 -10.48 7.30 2.49
CA ASP A 56 -10.04 6.57 3.68
C ASP A 56 -9.10 5.41 3.33
N VAL A 57 -9.37 4.70 2.23
CA VAL A 57 -8.48 3.64 1.73
C VAL A 57 -7.14 4.20 1.30
N ALA A 58 -7.10 5.34 0.61
CA ALA A 58 -5.85 6.00 0.22
C ALA A 58 -5.01 6.39 1.45
N LEU A 59 -5.63 7.04 2.45
CA LEU A 59 -4.95 7.41 3.69
C LEU A 59 -4.43 6.18 4.46
N LYS A 60 -5.19 5.09 4.49
CA LYS A 60 -4.74 3.82 5.09
C LYS A 60 -3.57 3.22 4.32
N ALA A 61 -3.60 3.25 2.98
CA ALA A 61 -2.51 2.75 2.15
C ALA A 61 -1.23 3.56 2.36
N GLU A 62 -1.32 4.88 2.41
CA GLU A 62 -0.19 5.77 2.73
C GLU A 62 0.39 5.48 4.11
N ASN A 63 -0.46 5.27 5.13
CA ASN A 63 0.00 4.91 6.46
C ASN A 63 0.73 3.56 6.48
N VAL A 64 0.19 2.54 5.79
CA VAL A 64 0.84 1.23 5.66
C VAL A 64 2.20 1.36 4.98
N LEU A 65 2.29 2.12 3.89
CA LEU A 65 3.55 2.38 3.19
C LEU A 65 4.54 3.17 4.07
N GLY A 66 4.06 4.13 4.83
CA GLY A 66 4.84 4.91 5.79
C GLY A 66 5.40 4.08 6.96
N VAL A 67 4.67 3.07 7.43
CA VAL A 67 5.15 2.12 8.45
C VAL A 67 6.16 1.13 7.85
N ALA A 68 5.87 0.59 6.67
CA ALA A 68 6.77 -0.34 5.97
C ALA A 68 8.12 0.32 5.65
N SER A 69 8.11 1.53 5.08
CA SER A 69 9.33 2.28 4.76
C SER A 69 10.19 2.67 5.98
N ARG A 70 9.58 2.83 7.16
CA ARG A 70 10.31 3.02 8.42
C ARG A 70 10.91 1.73 8.95
N SER A 71 10.21 0.62 8.77
CA SER A 71 10.63 -0.70 9.24
C SER A 71 11.75 -1.31 8.37
N LEU A 72 11.86 -0.88 7.12
CA LEU A 72 12.90 -1.29 6.17
C LEU A 72 14.07 -0.32 6.15
N ARG A 73 14.64 0.03 7.30
CA ARG A 73 15.83 0.89 7.40
C ARG A 73 17.00 0.14 7.98
N CYS A 74 18.18 0.35 7.41
CA CYS A 74 19.39 -0.28 7.93
C CYS A 74 19.70 0.21 9.35
N PRO A 75 19.92 -0.69 10.33
CA PRO A 75 20.30 -0.30 11.68
C PRO A 75 21.61 0.50 11.74
N SER A 76 22.52 0.29 10.77
CA SER A 76 23.81 0.96 10.70
C SER A 76 23.71 2.38 10.07
N CYS A 77 23.25 2.50 8.82
CA CYS A 77 23.24 3.80 8.11
C CYS A 77 21.92 4.58 8.18
N LYS A 78 20.85 4.00 8.73
CA LYS A 78 19.48 4.56 8.84
C LYS A 78 18.79 4.90 7.50
N GLN A 79 19.43 4.57 6.38
CA GLN A 79 18.86 4.71 5.04
C GLN A 79 17.86 3.57 4.73
N PRO A 80 16.95 3.76 3.76
CA PRO A 80 16.14 2.67 3.22
C PRO A 80 17.01 1.47 2.86
N MET A 81 16.55 0.29 3.23
CA MET A 81 17.29 -0.96 3.05
C MET A 81 17.35 -1.31 1.56
N SER A 82 18.53 -1.18 0.98
CA SER A 82 18.88 -1.89 -0.26
C SER A 82 18.88 -3.41 0.01
N PRO A 83 18.89 -4.29 -1.01
CA PRO A 83 18.84 -5.73 -0.81
C PRO A 83 19.65 -6.20 0.40
N PRO A 84 18.99 -6.80 1.41
CA PRO A 84 19.59 -7.00 2.72
C PRO A 84 20.56 -8.16 2.68
N TYR A 85 21.68 -7.94 3.35
CA TYR A 85 22.63 -8.96 3.73
C TYR A 85 22.38 -9.35 5.19
N ILE A 86 22.23 -10.65 5.43
CA ILE A 86 21.90 -11.20 6.74
C ILE A 86 23.15 -11.79 7.38
N ILE A 87 23.35 -11.49 8.66
CA ILE A 87 24.37 -12.13 9.49
C ILE A 87 23.84 -13.50 9.95
N GLU A 88 24.57 -14.57 9.63
CA GLU A 88 24.24 -15.92 10.10
C GLU A 88 24.30 -16.02 11.64
N GLY A 89 23.46 -16.86 12.23
CA GLY A 89 23.40 -17.09 13.69
C GLY A 89 22.62 -16.03 14.51
N CYS A 90 22.44 -14.81 13.98
CA CYS A 90 21.60 -13.78 14.61
C CYS A 90 20.47 -13.23 13.73
N HIS A 91 20.55 -13.44 12.42
CA HIS A 91 19.54 -13.04 11.43
C HIS A 91 19.25 -11.53 11.37
N HIS A 92 20.18 -10.68 11.83
CA HIS A 92 20.07 -9.24 11.65
C HIS A 92 20.51 -8.84 10.23
N ALA A 93 19.73 -7.94 9.63
CA ALA A 93 19.90 -7.50 8.26
C ALA A 93 20.53 -6.11 8.15
N PHE A 94 21.41 -5.93 7.18
CA PHE A 94 22.10 -4.67 6.86
C PHE A 94 22.13 -4.46 5.33
N CYS A 95 22.30 -3.21 4.89
CA CYS A 95 22.64 -2.94 3.49
C CYS A 95 23.93 -3.64 3.10
N GLU A 96 24.05 -4.08 1.84
CA GLU A 96 25.28 -4.65 1.27
C GLU A 96 26.56 -3.91 1.69
N GLY A 97 26.65 -2.61 1.37
CA GLY A 97 27.83 -1.82 1.72
C GLY A 97 28.06 -1.65 3.23
N CYS A 98 27.01 -1.80 4.05
CA CYS A 98 27.08 -1.71 5.51
C CYS A 98 27.55 -3.04 6.12
N ALA A 99 27.07 -4.15 5.58
CA ALA A 99 27.45 -5.51 5.93
C ALA A 99 28.91 -5.79 5.55
N GLN A 100 29.31 -5.38 4.34
CA GLN A 100 30.67 -5.54 3.84
C GLN A 100 31.66 -4.73 4.68
N LYS A 101 31.37 -3.46 4.96
CA LYS A 101 32.19 -2.62 5.85
C LYS A 101 32.32 -3.19 7.26
N LEU A 102 31.25 -3.80 7.79
CA LEU A 102 31.28 -4.46 9.09
C LEU A 102 32.22 -5.66 9.10
N TRP A 103 32.20 -6.46 8.03
CA TRP A 103 33.04 -7.65 7.89
C TRP A 103 34.52 -7.32 7.59
N GLU A 104 34.77 -6.30 6.76
CA GLU A 104 36.10 -5.90 6.31
C GLU A 104 36.82 -4.94 7.27
N ALA A 105 36.18 -4.51 8.36
CA ALA A 105 36.76 -3.59 9.32
C ALA A 105 38.08 -4.16 9.91
N PRO A 106 39.17 -3.37 9.98
CA PRO A 106 40.53 -3.86 10.26
C PRO A 106 40.80 -4.27 11.72
N ILE A 107 39.77 -4.41 12.56
CA ILE A 107 39.93 -4.70 13.98
C ILE A 107 39.94 -6.21 14.15
N SER A 108 41.08 -6.82 13.83
CA SER A 108 41.42 -8.24 14.08
C SER A 108 40.35 -9.23 13.57
N ARG A 109 40.64 -9.93 12.47
CA ARG A 109 39.80 -10.97 11.81
C ARG A 109 39.30 -12.14 12.71
N LEU A 110 39.45 -12.04 14.02
CA LEU A 110 39.13 -13.04 15.02
C LEU A 110 37.77 -12.83 15.71
N LEU A 111 37.22 -11.61 15.77
CA LEU A 111 35.96 -11.37 16.51
C LEU A 111 35.15 -10.19 15.94
N VAL A 112 34.53 -10.35 14.77
CA VAL A 112 33.52 -9.39 14.28
C VAL A 112 32.20 -9.71 14.98
N ALA A 113 31.56 -8.72 15.61
CA ALA A 113 30.30 -8.90 16.30
C ALA A 113 29.16 -8.14 15.60
N CYS A 114 27.96 -8.71 15.61
CA CYS A 114 26.75 -8.04 15.15
C CYS A 114 26.50 -6.78 15.98
N PRO A 115 26.40 -5.58 15.37
CA PRO A 115 26.20 -4.34 16.13
C PRO A 115 24.80 -4.25 16.77
N THR A 116 23.86 -5.10 16.38
CA THR A 116 22.50 -5.11 16.93
C THR A 116 22.40 -5.94 18.21
N CYS A 117 23.14 -7.06 18.31
CA CYS A 117 22.97 -8.01 19.43
C CYS A 117 24.29 -8.53 20.03
N GLY A 118 25.45 -8.08 19.54
CA GLY A 118 26.76 -8.46 20.07
C GLY A 118 27.22 -9.89 19.79
N LYS A 119 26.43 -10.70 19.08
CA LYS A 119 26.82 -12.07 18.70
C LYS A 119 27.98 -12.04 17.71
N LEU A 120 28.95 -12.93 17.90
CA LEU A 120 30.07 -13.10 16.98
C LEU A 120 29.60 -13.61 15.62
N MET A 121 30.32 -13.19 14.58
CA MET A 121 30.09 -13.53 13.20
C MET A 121 31.17 -14.50 12.76
N ASP A 122 30.78 -15.74 12.51
CA ASP A 122 31.69 -16.81 12.09
C ASP A 122 31.84 -16.87 10.55
N SER A 123 30.90 -16.25 9.83
CA SER A 123 30.83 -16.21 8.37
C SER A 123 30.49 -14.78 7.88
N PRO A 124 30.88 -14.43 6.64
CA PRO A 124 30.49 -13.16 6.05
C PRO A 124 28.96 -13.08 5.90
N PRO A 125 28.36 -11.88 6.05
CA PRO A 125 26.96 -11.68 5.75
C PRO A 125 26.65 -12.06 4.29
N ALA A 126 25.48 -12.66 4.05
CA ALA A 126 25.07 -13.12 2.72
C ALA A 126 23.69 -12.55 2.33
N PRO A 127 23.44 -12.34 1.03
CA PRO A 127 22.13 -11.90 0.56
C PRO A 127 21.10 -13.03 0.71
N VAL A 128 19.86 -12.68 1.04
CA VAL A 128 18.74 -13.64 0.98
C VAL A 128 18.01 -13.46 -0.33
N GLU A 129 18.25 -14.38 -1.27
CA GLU A 129 17.72 -14.31 -2.64
C GLU A 129 16.20 -14.07 -2.69
N ALA A 130 15.43 -14.77 -1.85
CA ALA A 130 13.98 -14.59 -1.80
C ALA A 130 13.57 -13.17 -1.38
N VAL A 131 14.28 -12.57 -0.41
CA VAL A 131 14.00 -11.21 0.10
C VAL A 131 14.48 -10.17 -0.90
N THR A 132 15.65 -10.37 -1.51
CA THR A 132 16.18 -9.54 -2.59
C THR A 132 15.21 -9.49 -3.77
N ARG A 133 14.69 -10.64 -4.21
CA ARG A 133 13.70 -10.71 -5.30
C ARG A 133 12.41 -9.97 -4.95
N LEU A 134 11.91 -10.13 -3.73
CA LEU A 134 10.71 -9.41 -3.27
C LEU A 134 10.91 -7.90 -3.24
N LEU A 135 12.02 -7.42 -2.67
CA LEU A 135 12.31 -5.99 -2.58
C LEU A 135 12.53 -5.36 -3.95
N THR A 136 13.21 -6.04 -4.87
CA THR A 136 13.39 -5.58 -6.26
C THR A 136 12.06 -5.54 -7.01
N ALA A 137 11.22 -6.57 -6.86
CA ALA A 137 9.90 -6.60 -7.48
C ALA A 137 9.01 -5.47 -6.97
N VAL A 138 9.00 -5.21 -5.66
CA VAL A 138 8.22 -4.12 -5.06
C VAL A 138 8.78 -2.75 -5.45
N SER A 139 10.10 -2.59 -5.51
CA SER A 139 10.72 -1.32 -5.92
C SER A 139 10.44 -0.98 -7.39
N GLY A 140 10.39 -1.99 -8.26
CA GLY A 140 10.00 -1.83 -9.67
C GLY A 140 8.51 -1.58 -9.91
N ILE A 141 7.66 -1.76 -8.89
CA ILE A 141 6.24 -1.38 -8.93
C ILE A 141 6.04 0.07 -8.43
N LEU A 142 7.02 0.61 -7.69
CA LEU A 142 6.97 1.94 -7.06
C LEU A 142 7.70 3.05 -7.84
N LEU A 143 8.35 2.72 -8.97
CA LEU A 143 8.97 3.65 -9.92
C LEU A 143 8.15 3.70 -11.22
#